data_AF-A0A737K627-F1
#
_entry.id   AF-A0A737K627-F1
#
_cell.length_a   1.000
_cell.length_b   1.000
_cell.length_c   1.000
_cell.angle_alpha   90.00
_cell.angle_beta   90.00
_cell.angle_gamma   90.00
#
_symmetry.space_group_name_H-M   'P 1'
#
loop_
_entity.id
_entity.type
_entity.pdbx_description
1 polymer ?
#
loop_
_entity_poly.entity_id
_entity_poly.type
_entity_poly.pdbx_seq_one_letter_code
_entity_poly.pdbx_strand_id
1 'polypeptide(L)'
;LRSAGAEAAESIVITCNEPEDTMKLVELCQQHFPHLHILARARGRVEAHELLQAGVTQFSRETFSSALELGRKTLVSLGMHPHQAQRAQLHFRRLDMRMLRELIPEHSDMVQISRAREARRELEEIFQREMQQERRQLDGWDEFE
;
A
#
# COMPACT_ATOMS: atom_id res chain seq x y z
N LEU A 1 15.33 22.25 5.42
CA LEU A 1 14.96 21.44 6.62
C LEU A 1 15.34 22.14 7.92
N ARG A 2 16.62 22.45 8.20
CA ARG A 2 17.02 23.15 9.44
C ARG A 2 16.30 24.49 9.66
N SER A 3 16.25 25.35 8.64
CA SER A 3 15.51 26.62 8.70
C SER A 3 14.01 26.45 8.92
N ALA A 4 13.45 25.27 8.61
CA ALA A 4 12.05 24.93 8.86
C ALA A 4 11.84 24.30 10.26
N GLY A 5 12.86 24.23 11.11
CA GLY A 5 12.76 23.71 12.46
C GLY A 5 12.89 22.18 12.57
N ALA A 6 13.40 21.49 11.56
CA ALA A 6 13.55 20.03 11.57
C ALA A 6 14.41 19.47 12.72
N GLU A 7 15.23 20.30 13.39
CA GLU A 7 16.01 19.90 14.56
C GLU A 7 15.19 19.75 15.85
N ALA A 8 14.04 20.41 15.94
CA ALA A 8 13.17 20.41 17.12
C ALA A 8 11.77 19.87 16.83
N ALA A 9 11.46 19.58 15.56
CA ALA A 9 10.17 19.03 15.17
C ALA A 9 10.04 17.57 15.62
N GLU A 10 8.81 17.14 15.91
CA GLU A 10 8.53 15.75 16.28
C GLU A 10 8.18 14.90 15.05
N SER A 11 7.71 15.53 13.97
CA SER A 11 7.26 14.82 12.77
C SER A 11 7.43 15.66 11.52
N ILE A 12 7.57 14.97 10.38
CA ILE A 12 7.59 15.57 9.05
C ILE A 12 6.65 14.81 8.12
N VAL A 13 5.89 15.55 7.31
CA VAL A 13 5.03 14.98 6.26
C VAL A 13 5.65 15.30 4.90
N ILE A 14 6.02 14.26 4.14
CA ILE A 14 6.63 14.36 2.82
C ILE A 14 5.56 14.09 1.77
N THR A 15 5.27 15.09 0.94
CA THR A 15 4.23 15.02 -0.10
C THR A 15 4.73 15.45 -1.47
N CYS A 16 5.99 15.16 -1.79
CA CYS A 16 6.57 15.44 -3.10
C CYS A 16 5.78 14.75 -4.22
N ASN A 17 5.88 15.29 -5.43
CA ASN A 17 5.24 14.70 -6.59
C ASN A 17 6.10 13.57 -7.14
N GLU A 18 7.41 13.78 -7.27
CA GLU A 18 8.38 12.84 -7.82
C GLU A 18 8.85 11.85 -6.73
N PRO A 19 8.68 10.53 -6.95
CA PRO A 19 9.08 9.50 -5.99
C PRO A 19 10.56 9.58 -5.60
N GLU A 20 11.40 9.94 -6.56
CA GLU A 20 12.85 10.07 -6.37
C GLU A 20 13.17 11.19 -5.36
N ASP A 21 12.34 12.24 -5.29
CA ASP A 21 12.53 13.32 -4.32
C ASP A 21 11.95 12.96 -2.94
N THR A 22 10.86 12.18 -2.89
CA THR A 22 10.37 11.58 -1.64
C THR A 22 11.47 10.76 -0.97
N MET A 23 12.10 9.84 -1.69
CA MET A 23 13.13 8.95 -1.15
C MET A 23 14.39 9.70 -0.70
N LYS A 24 14.86 10.68 -1.48
CA LYS A 24 15.97 11.55 -1.05
C LYS A 24 15.67 12.30 0.25
N LEU A 25 14.44 12.80 0.42
CA LEU A 25 14.04 13.49 1.65
C LEU A 25 13.99 12.53 2.84
N VAL A 26 13.51 11.29 2.63
CA VAL A 26 13.52 10.25 3.65
C VAL A 26 14.95 9.98 4.13
N GLU A 27 15.89 9.74 3.20
CA GLU A 27 17.29 9.50 3.51
C GLU A 27 17.92 10.67 4.28
N LEU A 28 17.71 11.90 3.80
CA LEU A 28 18.20 13.11 4.46
C LEU A 28 17.65 13.27 5.88
N CYS A 29 16.36 12.98 6.08
CA CYS A 29 15.73 13.06 7.39
C CYS A 29 16.31 11.99 8.33
N GLN A 30 16.49 10.77 7.88
CA GLN A 30 17.06 9.69 8.68
C GLN A 30 18.52 9.94 9.06
N GLN A 31 19.32 10.50 8.14
CA GLN A 31 20.73 10.81 8.38
C GLN A 31 20.94 11.99 9.34
N HIS A 32 20.16 13.06 9.19
CA HIS A 32 20.40 14.31 9.91
C HIS A 32 19.45 14.55 11.09
N PHE A 33 18.26 13.94 11.08
CA PHE A 33 17.21 14.15 12.06
C PHE A 33 16.58 12.81 12.49
N PRO A 34 17.34 11.88 13.08
CA PRO A 34 16.88 10.52 13.39
C PRO A 34 15.72 10.46 14.40
N HIS A 35 15.42 11.56 15.08
CA HIS A 35 14.30 11.70 16.01
C HIS A 35 12.97 12.00 15.29
N LEU A 36 12.98 12.45 14.03
CA LEU A 36 11.76 12.80 13.31
C LEU A 36 10.94 11.57 12.97
N HIS A 37 9.65 11.63 13.29
CA HIS A 37 8.68 10.70 12.72
C HIS A 37 8.34 11.11 11.29
N ILE A 38 8.67 10.23 10.33
CA ILE A 38 8.45 10.48 8.91
C ILE A 38 7.11 9.89 8.48
N LEU A 39 6.24 10.74 7.94
CA LEU A 39 5.02 10.35 7.25
C LEU A 39 5.16 10.68 5.76
N ALA A 40 4.92 9.73 4.87
CA ALA A 40 5.12 9.93 3.44
C ALA A 40 3.87 9.66 2.60
N ARG A 41 3.64 10.49 1.57
CA ARG A 41 2.79 10.13 0.44
C ARG A 41 3.57 9.17 -0.44
N ALA A 42 2.94 8.08 -0.84
CA ALA A 42 3.40 7.23 -1.93
C ALA A 42 2.49 7.43 -3.15
N ARG A 43 3.06 7.56 -4.34
CA ARG A 43 2.33 7.61 -5.61
C ARG A 43 1.62 6.29 -5.89
N GLY A 44 2.24 5.18 -5.51
CA GLY A 44 1.72 3.85 -5.81
C GLY A 44 2.35 2.76 -4.97
N ARG A 45 2.21 1.52 -5.44
CA ARG A 45 2.66 0.34 -4.70
C ARG A 45 4.18 0.19 -4.67
N VAL A 46 4.84 0.47 -5.78
CA VAL A 46 6.32 0.46 -5.91
C VAL A 46 6.97 1.40 -4.89
N GLU A 47 6.58 2.68 -4.87
CA GLU A 47 7.12 3.65 -3.91
C GLU A 47 6.75 3.32 -2.46
N ALA A 48 5.55 2.78 -2.22
CA ALA A 48 5.18 2.30 -0.89
C ALA A 48 6.09 1.14 -0.42
N HIS A 49 6.58 0.33 -1.35
CA HIS A 49 7.54 -0.72 -1.08
C HIS A 49 8.94 -0.16 -0.77
N GLU A 50 9.43 0.79 -1.58
CA GLU A 50 10.68 1.52 -1.34
C GLU A 50 10.68 2.20 0.04
N LEU A 51 9.56 2.83 0.43
CA LEU A 51 9.39 3.44 1.75
C LEU A 51 9.47 2.40 2.88
N LEU A 52 8.82 1.24 2.71
CA LEU A 52 8.91 0.15 3.68
C LEU A 52 10.34 -0.38 3.83
N GLN A 53 11.07 -0.54 2.72
CA GLN A 53 12.47 -0.96 2.74
C GLN A 53 13.38 0.06 3.42
N ALA A 54 13.10 1.36 3.24
CA ALA A 54 13.77 2.43 3.96
C ALA A 54 13.31 2.56 5.43
N GLY A 55 12.45 1.68 5.94
CA GLY A 55 11.98 1.69 7.33
C GLY A 55 10.87 2.70 7.63
N VAL A 56 10.31 3.36 6.62
CA VAL A 56 9.16 4.28 6.77
C VAL A 56 7.87 3.45 6.76
N THR A 57 7.31 3.24 7.95
CA THR A 57 6.06 2.46 8.12
C THR A 57 4.79 3.32 8.04
N GLN A 58 4.93 4.63 8.21
CA GLN A 58 3.82 5.59 8.14
C GLN A 58 3.78 6.19 6.73
N PHE A 59 2.97 5.61 5.86
CA PHE A 59 2.74 6.16 4.53
C PHE A 59 1.29 5.98 4.08
N SER A 60 0.88 6.80 3.12
CA SER A 60 -0.40 6.67 2.44
C SER A 60 -0.21 6.73 0.94
N ARG A 61 -0.79 5.74 0.23
CA ARG A 61 -0.87 5.78 -1.23
C ARG A 61 -1.93 6.78 -1.68
N GLU A 62 -1.55 7.70 -2.54
CA GLU A 62 -2.34 8.89 -2.91
C GLU A 62 -3.79 8.61 -3.34
N THR A 63 -4.01 7.57 -4.14
CA THR A 63 -5.31 7.26 -4.74
C THR A 63 -6.04 6.11 -4.04
N PHE A 64 -5.37 5.37 -3.16
CA PHE A 64 -5.88 4.11 -2.64
C PHE A 64 -7.14 4.26 -1.79
N SER A 65 -7.17 5.24 -0.89
CA SER A 65 -8.33 5.48 -0.03
C SER A 65 -9.57 5.90 -0.85
N SER A 66 -9.37 6.76 -1.86
CA SER A 66 -10.44 7.20 -2.75
C SER A 66 -10.95 6.06 -3.64
N ALA A 67 -10.06 5.23 -4.17
CA ALA A 67 -10.42 4.04 -4.96
C ALA A 67 -11.23 3.03 -4.13
N LEU A 68 -10.83 2.79 -2.88
CA LEU A 68 -11.57 1.94 -1.95
C LEU A 68 -12.99 2.45 -1.67
N GLU A 69 -13.12 3.76 -1.46
CA GLU A 69 -14.41 4.39 -1.23
C GLU A 69 -15.30 4.33 -2.47
N LEU A 70 -14.72 4.53 -3.66
CA LEU A 70 -15.45 4.38 -4.92
C LEU A 70 -15.91 2.93 -5.11
N GLY A 71 -15.05 1.95 -4.85
CA GLY A 71 -15.42 0.53 -4.88
C GLY A 71 -16.58 0.19 -3.94
N ARG A 72 -16.56 0.70 -2.71
CA ARG A 72 -17.68 0.55 -1.75
C ARG A 72 -18.98 1.12 -2.33
N LYS A 73 -18.95 2.33 -2.87
CA LYS A 73 -20.13 2.98 -3.48
C LYS A 73 -20.66 2.17 -4.67
N THR A 74 -19.78 1.63 -5.51
CA THR A 74 -20.15 0.76 -6.62
C THR A 74 -20.87 -0.50 -6.13
N LEU A 75 -20.33 -1.18 -5.11
CA LEU A 75 -20.99 -2.37 -4.54
C LEU A 75 -22.39 -2.06 -4.02
N VAL A 76 -22.57 -0.93 -3.33
CA VAL A 76 -23.88 -0.48 -2.86
C VAL A 76 -24.83 -0.20 -4.03
N SER A 77 -24.34 0.48 -5.07
CA SER A 77 -25.13 0.77 -6.27
C SER A 77 -25.57 -0.49 -7.03
N LEU A 78 -24.83 -1.60 -6.90
CA LEU A 78 -25.16 -2.90 -7.48
C LEU A 78 -26.10 -3.73 -6.58
N GLY A 79 -26.57 -3.18 -5.46
CA GLY A 79 -27.54 -3.82 -4.57
C GLY A 79 -26.95 -4.47 -3.31
N MET A 80 -25.64 -4.36 -3.07
CA MET A 80 -25.05 -4.87 -1.82
C MET A 80 -25.45 -4.00 -0.62
N HIS A 81 -25.82 -4.61 0.49
CA HIS A 81 -26.15 -3.89 1.72
C HIS A 81 -24.97 -3.02 2.21
N PRO A 82 -25.16 -1.76 2.63
CA PRO A 82 -24.06 -0.84 2.98
C PRO A 82 -23.04 -1.38 3.99
N HIS A 83 -23.52 -2.09 5.02
CA HIS A 83 -22.65 -2.72 6.01
C HIS A 83 -21.78 -3.84 5.41
N GLN A 84 -22.31 -4.63 4.46
CA GLN A 84 -21.53 -5.66 3.78
C GLN A 84 -20.48 -5.04 2.86
N ALA A 85 -20.83 -3.98 2.11
CA ALA A 85 -19.90 -3.25 1.26
C ALA A 85 -18.75 -2.61 2.08
N GLN A 86 -19.05 -2.06 3.24
CA GLN A 86 -18.04 -1.53 4.16
C GLN A 86 -17.12 -2.65 4.69
N ARG A 87 -17.68 -3.81 5.05
CA ARG A 87 -16.87 -4.98 5.46
C ARG A 87 -15.94 -5.42 4.33
N ALA A 88 -16.42 -5.48 3.09
CA ALA A 88 -15.61 -5.82 1.92
C ALA A 88 -14.47 -4.81 1.71
N GLN A 89 -14.74 -3.50 1.80
CA GLN A 89 -13.73 -2.45 1.71
C GLN A 89 -12.64 -2.60 2.79
N LEU A 90 -13.03 -2.82 4.05
CA LEU A 90 -12.09 -2.98 5.17
C LEU A 90 -11.30 -4.29 5.08
N HIS A 91 -11.90 -5.34 4.53
CA HIS A 91 -11.22 -6.60 4.27
C HIS A 91 -10.16 -6.42 3.18
N PHE A 92 -10.54 -5.86 2.02
CA PHE A 92 -9.60 -5.58 0.94
C PHE A 92 -8.43 -4.69 1.39
N ARG A 93 -8.71 -3.63 2.18
CA ARG A 93 -7.66 -2.78 2.76
C ARG A 93 -6.63 -3.58 3.57
N ARG A 94 -7.10 -4.51 4.41
CA ARG A 94 -6.22 -5.35 5.24
C ARG A 94 -5.41 -6.32 4.41
N LEU A 95 -6.04 -6.94 3.41
CA LEU A 95 -5.36 -7.85 2.48
C LEU A 95 -4.27 -7.13 1.68
N ASP A 96 -4.61 -6.02 1.05
CA ASP A 96 -3.66 -5.24 0.26
C ASP A 96 -2.46 -4.77 1.12
N MET A 97 -2.68 -4.29 2.35
CA MET A 97 -1.61 -3.91 3.27
C MET A 97 -0.74 -5.10 3.74
N ARG A 98 -1.34 -6.28 3.95
CA ARG A 98 -0.59 -7.50 4.26
C ARG A 98 0.31 -7.88 3.09
N MET A 99 -0.28 -7.92 1.90
CA MET A 99 0.40 -8.31 0.67
C MET A 99 1.51 -7.34 0.27
N LEU A 100 1.34 -6.04 0.53
CA LEU A 100 2.39 -5.04 0.36
C LEU A 100 3.63 -5.29 1.24
N ARG A 101 3.43 -5.89 2.42
CA ARG A 101 4.54 -6.24 3.34
C ARG A 101 5.16 -7.60 3.02
N GLU A 102 4.37 -8.55 2.55
CA GLU A 102 4.82 -9.91 2.25
C GLU A 102 5.47 -10.05 0.87
N LEU A 103 4.95 -9.33 -0.13
CA LEU A 103 5.55 -9.26 -1.46
C LEU A 103 6.58 -8.13 -1.45
N ILE A 104 7.77 -8.46 -0.96
CA ILE A 104 8.95 -7.64 -1.18
C ILE A 104 9.48 -8.02 -2.57
N PRO A 105 9.32 -7.20 -3.62
CA PRO A 105 10.05 -7.43 -4.86
C PRO A 105 11.53 -7.55 -4.54
N GLU A 106 12.08 -8.76 -4.77
CA GLU A 106 13.52 -8.97 -4.82
C GLU A 106 14.06 -7.97 -5.84
N HIS A 107 14.79 -6.97 -5.35
CA HIS A 107 15.48 -6.02 -6.20
C HIS A 107 16.54 -6.78 -6.99
N SER A 108 16.22 -7.16 -8.22
CA SER A 108 17.22 -7.47 -9.22
C SER A 108 16.63 -7.18 -10.61
N ASP A 109 17.11 -6.08 -11.21
CA ASP A 109 17.19 -5.91 -12.66
C ASP A 109 15.90 -5.69 -13.47
N MET A 110 14.88 -5.03 -12.92
CA MET A 110 13.70 -4.61 -13.72
C MET A 110 13.77 -3.14 -14.17
N VAL A 111 14.86 -2.78 -14.87
CA VAL A 111 15.03 -1.46 -15.48
C VAL A 111 14.01 -1.17 -16.61
N GLN A 112 13.17 -2.13 -17.02
CA GLN A 112 12.23 -1.93 -18.15
C GLN A 112 10.82 -2.53 -18.01
N ILE A 113 10.25 -2.62 -16.80
CA ILE A 113 8.81 -2.82 -16.66
C ILE A 113 8.19 -1.52 -16.15
N SER A 114 7.17 -1.01 -16.86
CA SER A 114 6.42 0.17 -16.41
C SER A 114 5.86 -0.09 -15.00
N ARG A 115 6.06 0.84 -14.05
CA ARG A 115 5.51 0.80 -12.68
C ARG A 115 4.02 0.41 -12.64
N ALA A 116 3.25 0.76 -13.69
CA ALA A 116 1.84 0.39 -13.83
C ALA A 116 1.61 -1.11 -14.12
N ARG A 117 2.48 -1.74 -14.92
CA ARG A 117 2.42 -3.18 -15.21
C ARG A 117 2.78 -4.00 -13.97
N GLU A 118 3.77 -3.56 -13.21
CA GLU A 118 4.18 -4.19 -11.96
C GLU A 118 3.06 -4.13 -10.92
N ALA A 119 2.51 -2.94 -10.67
CA ALA A 119 1.37 -2.79 -9.76
C ALA A 119 0.17 -3.67 -10.16
N ARG A 120 -0.09 -3.82 -11.47
CA ARG A 120 -1.15 -4.69 -11.99
C ARG A 120 -0.83 -6.18 -11.78
N ARG A 121 0.40 -6.61 -12.07
CA ARG A 121 0.83 -8.00 -11.85
C ARG A 121 0.71 -8.39 -10.38
N GLU A 122 1.19 -7.55 -9.47
CA GLU A 122 1.08 -7.84 -8.04
C GLU A 122 -0.39 -7.87 -7.59
N LEU A 123 -1.27 -7.08 -8.20
CA LEU A 123 -2.71 -7.13 -7.90
C LEU A 123 -3.34 -8.44 -8.41
N GLU A 124 -2.98 -8.89 -9.61
CA GLU A 124 -3.43 -10.16 -10.16
C GLU A 124 -2.95 -11.34 -9.30
N GLU A 125 -1.71 -11.30 -8.80
CA GLU A 125 -1.17 -12.29 -7.86
C GLU A 125 -1.93 -12.30 -6.52
N ILE A 126 -2.35 -11.13 -6.00
CA ILE A 126 -3.23 -11.04 -4.81
C ILE A 126 -4.53 -11.79 -5.07
N PHE A 127 -5.22 -11.47 -6.17
CA PHE A 127 -6.51 -12.07 -6.48
C PHE A 127 -6.40 -13.57 -6.72
N GLN A 128 -5.35 -14.03 -7.39
CA GLN A 128 -5.14 -15.47 -7.61
C GLN A 128 -4.92 -16.23 -6.30
N ARG A 129 -4.14 -15.69 -5.36
CA ARG A 129 -3.91 -16.32 -4.06
C ARG A 129 -5.19 -16.41 -3.23
N GLU A 130 -5.99 -15.34 -3.20
CA GLU A 130 -7.27 -15.32 -2.50
C GLU A 130 -8.28 -16.30 -3.12
N MET A 131 -8.45 -16.28 -4.45
CA MET A 131 -9.35 -17.21 -5.14
C MET A 131 -9.00 -18.68 -4.88
N GLN A 132 -7.70 -19.01 -4.73
CA GLN A 132 -7.27 -20.35 -4.36
C GLN A 132 -7.58 -20.69 -2.89
N GLN A 133 -7.47 -19.73 -1.97
CA GLN A 133 -7.86 -19.93 -0.57
C GLN A 133 -9.37 -20.09 -0.40
N GLU A 134 -10.16 -19.29 -1.11
CA GLU A 134 -11.63 -19.35 -1.06
C GLU A 134 -12.15 -20.67 -1.66
N ARG A 135 -11.57 -21.15 -2.77
CA ARG A 135 -11.87 -22.49 -3.32
C ARG A 135 -11.57 -23.61 -2.33
N ARG A 136 -10.43 -23.55 -1.63
CA ARG A 136 -10.08 -24.53 -0.59
C ARG A 136 -11.03 -24.49 0.62
N GLN A 137 -11.62 -23.34 0.94
CA GLN A 137 -12.64 -23.22 1.99
C GLN A 137 -14.00 -23.77 1.56
N LEU A 138 -14.34 -23.69 0.29
CA LEU A 138 -15.58 -24.26 -0.26
C LEU A 138 -15.50 -25.80 -0.32
N ASP A 139 -14.36 -26.36 -0.73
CA ASP A 139 -14.16 -27.82 -0.83
C ASP A 139 -14.12 -28.55 0.55
N GLY A 140 -13.98 -27.82 1.66
CA GLY A 140 -13.90 -28.40 3.01
C GLY A 140 -15.23 -28.77 3.66
N TRP A 141 -16.37 -28.48 3.00
CA TRP A 141 -17.72 -28.82 3.51
C TRP A 141 -18.26 -30.14 2.97
N ASP A 142 -17.64 -30.72 1.94
CA ASP A 142 -18.11 -31.94 1.28
C ASP A 142 -17.52 -33.24 1.87
N GLU A 143 -16.70 -33.17 2.93
CA GLU A 143 -16.08 -34.35 3.57
C GLU A 143 -16.85 -34.91 4.79
N PHE A 144 -18.06 -34.41 5.09
CA PHE A 144 -18.90 -34.89 6.21
C PHE A 144 -20.35 -35.23 5.81
N GLU A 145 -20.56 -35.95 4.70
CA GLU A 145 -21.77 -36.74 4.45
C GLU A 145 -21.48 -38.23 4.32
#